data_AF-A0A328P9R8-F1
#
_entry.id   AF-A0A328P9R8-F1
#
_cell.length_a   1.000
_cell.length_b   1.000
_cell.length_c   1.000
_cell.angle_alpha   90.00
_cell.angle_beta   90.00
_cell.angle_gamma   90.00
#
_symmetry.space_group_name_H-M   'P 1'
#
loop_
_entity.id
_entity.type
_entity.pdbx_description
1 polymer ?
#
loop_
_entity_poly.entity_id
_entity_poly.type
_entity_poly.pdbx_seq_one_letter_code
_entity_poly.pdbx_strand_id
1 'polypeptide(L)'
;MTEKLIKKAQELRKRGFTTGEIADELNVSKDTARWLTLQTSVKSIKEAPLDFAINWESLGGSSTRMRHVSAAMADMALEYGEIDVVVGIAISGIPFATLMADEMVLKLKKDISLAVFHPIKHRKGKNAEGAISSNFAKVKNKRVLIVDDVITSGKTIKEAVKVLKGQKATPVVVTVLIDKKGISKVDGVPVTSLIKVKRLG
;
A
#
# COMPACT_ATOMS: atom_id res chain seq x y z
N MET A 1 -4.24 15.04 -18.12
CA MET A 1 -4.37 14.04 -17.04
C MET A 1 -5.40 14.47 -16.00
N THR A 2 -5.34 15.70 -15.49
CA THR A 2 -6.19 16.21 -14.41
C THR A 2 -7.70 16.16 -14.69
N GLU A 3 -8.18 16.52 -15.89
CA GLU A 3 -9.62 16.44 -16.21
C GLU A 3 -10.17 15.01 -16.19
N LYS A 4 -9.38 14.02 -16.65
CA LYS A 4 -9.76 12.60 -16.57
C LYS A 4 -9.86 12.14 -15.11
N LEU A 5 -8.93 12.58 -14.26
CA LEU A 5 -8.96 12.28 -12.81
C LEU A 5 -10.16 12.94 -12.11
N ILE A 6 -10.51 14.17 -12.47
CA ILE A 6 -11.70 14.87 -11.94
C ILE A 6 -12.96 14.07 -12.28
N LYS A 7 -13.15 13.72 -13.57
CA LYS A 7 -14.31 12.92 -14.02
C LYS A 7 -14.39 11.58 -13.28
N LYS A 8 -13.28 10.83 -13.19
CA LYS A 8 -13.23 9.54 -12.50
C LYS A 8 -13.53 9.68 -10.99
N ALA A 9 -12.96 10.69 -10.32
CA ALA A 9 -13.23 10.96 -8.90
C ALA A 9 -14.72 11.27 -8.64
N GLN A 10 -15.34 12.08 -9.49
CA GLN A 10 -16.76 12.43 -9.40
C GLN A 10 -17.66 11.20 -9.64
N GLU A 11 -17.31 10.33 -10.58
CA GLU A 11 -18.05 9.09 -10.86
C GLU A 11 -17.99 8.11 -9.67
N LEU A 12 -16.80 7.87 -9.12
CA LEU A 12 -16.62 7.04 -7.92
C LEU A 12 -17.42 7.60 -6.73
N ARG A 13 -17.44 8.92 -6.58
CA ARG A 13 -18.24 9.59 -5.55
C ARG A 13 -19.74 9.34 -5.74
N LYS A 14 -20.25 9.43 -6.97
CA LYS A 14 -21.66 9.10 -7.30
C LYS A 14 -21.99 7.63 -7.01
N ARG A 15 -21.01 6.73 -7.14
CA ARG A 15 -21.13 5.31 -6.78
C ARG A 15 -21.04 5.04 -5.27
N GLY A 16 -20.95 6.07 -4.44
CA GLY A 16 -20.97 5.96 -2.98
C GLY A 16 -19.60 5.76 -2.31
N PHE A 17 -18.49 5.86 -3.06
CA PHE A 17 -17.15 5.72 -2.49
C PHE A 17 -16.84 6.89 -1.54
N THR A 18 -16.21 6.56 -0.41
CA THR A 18 -15.65 7.53 0.53
C THR A 18 -14.42 8.23 -0.08
N THR A 19 -14.06 9.41 0.42
CA THR A 19 -12.84 10.11 -0.02
C THR A 19 -11.58 9.27 0.16
N GLY A 20 -11.55 8.37 1.16
CA GLY A 20 -10.45 7.44 1.36
C GLY A 20 -10.36 6.38 0.27
N GLU A 21 -11.47 5.75 -0.09
CA GLU A 21 -11.50 4.74 -1.16
C GLU A 21 -11.20 5.36 -2.53
N ILE A 22 -11.65 6.59 -2.79
CA ILE A 22 -11.30 7.34 -4.01
C ILE A 22 -9.79 7.64 -4.07
N ALA A 23 -9.18 8.01 -2.95
CA ALA A 23 -7.74 8.26 -2.88
C ALA A 23 -6.93 7.01 -3.26
N ASP A 24 -7.37 5.84 -2.77
CA ASP A 24 -6.75 4.56 -3.07
C ASP A 24 -6.94 4.17 -4.56
N GLU A 25 -8.16 4.29 -5.08
CA GLU A 25 -8.49 3.96 -6.48
C GLU A 25 -7.79 4.85 -7.51
N LEU A 26 -7.52 6.11 -7.17
CA LEU A 26 -6.80 7.06 -8.02
C LEU A 26 -5.31 7.14 -7.71
N ASN A 27 -4.84 6.41 -6.69
CA ASN A 27 -3.49 6.45 -6.17
C ASN A 27 -2.93 7.87 -5.95
N VAL A 28 -3.75 8.68 -5.27
CA VAL A 28 -3.43 10.03 -4.84
C VAL A 28 -3.65 10.16 -3.33
N SER A 29 -3.14 11.22 -2.72
CA SER A 29 -3.42 11.55 -1.33
C SER A 29 -4.90 11.86 -1.11
N LYS A 30 -5.36 11.74 0.14
CA LYS A 30 -6.73 12.09 0.52
C LYS A 30 -7.07 13.55 0.23
N ASP A 31 -6.10 14.45 0.37
CA ASP A 31 -6.30 15.87 0.08
C ASP A 31 -6.51 16.11 -1.42
N THR A 32 -5.73 15.44 -2.26
CA THR A 32 -5.92 15.43 -3.72
C THR A 32 -7.25 14.82 -4.11
N ALA A 33 -7.64 13.68 -3.53
CA ALA A 33 -8.94 13.07 -3.80
C ALA A 33 -10.10 14.01 -3.42
N ARG A 34 -10.00 14.68 -2.26
CA ARG A 34 -10.96 15.69 -1.82
C ARG A 34 -11.01 16.86 -2.82
N TRP A 35 -9.86 17.39 -3.21
CA TRP A 35 -9.76 18.46 -4.20
C TRP A 35 -10.39 18.07 -5.54
N LEU A 36 -10.13 16.87 -6.05
CA LEU A 36 -10.69 16.34 -7.31
C LEU A 36 -12.22 16.26 -7.27
N THR A 37 -12.79 15.81 -6.15
CA THR A 37 -14.26 15.70 -6.00
C THR A 37 -14.98 17.04 -5.87
N LEU A 38 -14.27 18.08 -5.44
CA LEU A 38 -14.82 19.42 -5.22
C LEU A 38 -14.73 20.31 -6.47
N GLN A 39 -14.05 19.87 -7.53
CA GLN A 39 -14.00 20.61 -8.79
C GLN A 39 -15.39 20.66 -9.43
N THR A 40 -15.89 21.85 -9.74
CA THR A 40 -17.06 22.07 -10.59
C THR A 40 -16.62 22.34 -12.03
N SER A 41 -17.57 22.33 -12.98
CA SER A 41 -17.33 22.71 -14.38
C SER A 41 -16.78 24.13 -14.55
N VAL A 42 -16.92 24.97 -13.52
CA VAL A 42 -16.24 26.26 -13.39
C VAL A 42 -14.96 26.02 -12.58
N LYS A 43 -13.78 26.14 -13.21
CA LYS A 43 -12.46 25.94 -12.58
C LYS A 43 -12.39 26.64 -11.23
N SER A 44 -12.47 25.88 -10.14
CA SER A 44 -12.27 26.43 -8.81
C SER A 44 -10.79 26.80 -8.64
N ILE A 45 -10.51 28.06 -8.30
CA ILE A 45 -9.17 28.66 -8.17
C ILE A 45 -8.50 28.23 -6.84
N LYS A 46 -8.57 26.94 -6.48
CA LYS A 46 -7.71 26.40 -5.42
C LYS A 46 -6.56 25.68 -6.09
N GLU A 47 -5.34 26.13 -5.82
CA GLU A 47 -4.11 25.45 -6.23
C GLU A 47 -4.21 23.96 -5.91
N ALA A 48 -3.85 23.13 -6.87
CA ALA A 48 -3.91 21.69 -6.72
C ALA A 48 -2.93 21.26 -5.60
N PRO A 49 -3.32 20.34 -4.71
CA PRO A 49 -2.41 19.80 -3.72
C PRO A 49 -1.17 19.23 -4.41
N LEU A 50 -0.01 19.47 -3.81
CA LEU A 50 1.27 19.06 -4.38
C LEU A 50 1.44 17.53 -4.23
N ASP A 51 0.99 16.77 -5.22
CA ASP A 51 0.89 15.31 -5.19
C ASP A 51 1.17 14.67 -6.56
N PHE A 52 1.43 13.37 -6.58
CA PHE A 52 1.69 12.59 -7.79
C PHE A 52 0.62 11.51 -7.96
N ALA A 53 -0.06 11.50 -9.11
CA ALA A 53 -0.89 10.37 -9.50
C ALA A 53 -0.02 9.29 -10.16
N ILE A 54 -0.25 8.03 -9.82
CA ILE A 54 0.46 6.89 -10.41
C ILE A 54 -0.50 6.15 -11.33
N ASN A 55 -0.08 5.92 -12.58
CA ASN A 55 -0.82 5.06 -13.51
C ASN A 55 -0.34 3.62 -13.39
N TRP A 56 -1.22 2.72 -12.96
CA TRP A 56 -0.92 1.30 -12.80
C TRP A 56 -1.16 0.46 -14.05
N GLU A 57 -1.86 0.95 -15.07
CA GLU A 57 -2.35 0.13 -16.18
C GLU A 57 -1.22 -0.65 -16.88
N SER A 58 -0.10 0.01 -17.14
CA SER A 58 1.04 -0.65 -17.78
C SER A 58 1.68 -1.71 -16.89
N LEU A 59 1.75 -1.55 -15.57
CA LEU A 59 2.34 -2.57 -14.69
C LEU A 59 1.30 -3.60 -14.25
N GLY A 60 0.23 -3.16 -13.62
CA GLY A 60 -0.85 -3.98 -13.06
C GLY A 60 -1.67 -4.75 -14.09
N GLY A 61 -1.67 -4.32 -15.36
CA GLY A 61 -2.30 -5.06 -16.46
C GLY A 61 -1.50 -6.27 -16.96
N SER A 62 -0.30 -6.54 -16.43
CA SER A 62 0.53 -7.67 -16.84
C SER A 62 1.11 -8.43 -15.65
N SER A 63 0.64 -9.65 -15.45
CA SER A 63 1.14 -10.56 -14.41
C SER A 63 2.65 -10.82 -14.55
N THR A 64 3.18 -10.90 -15.77
CA THR A 64 4.62 -11.04 -16.01
C THR A 64 5.43 -9.86 -15.47
N ARG A 65 4.99 -8.61 -15.74
CA ARG A 65 5.69 -7.43 -15.22
C ARG A 65 5.56 -7.32 -13.71
N MET A 66 4.38 -7.64 -13.17
CA MET A 66 4.17 -7.70 -11.71
C MET A 66 5.08 -8.73 -11.05
N ARG A 67 5.29 -9.90 -11.68
CA ARG A 67 6.21 -10.94 -11.17
C ARG A 67 7.64 -10.41 -11.09
N HIS A 68 8.16 -9.79 -12.15
CA HIS A 68 9.52 -9.24 -12.15
C HIS A 68 9.72 -8.16 -11.09
N VAL A 69 8.76 -7.24 -10.96
CA VAL A 69 8.82 -6.18 -9.95
C VAL A 69 8.72 -6.76 -8.54
N SER A 70 7.84 -7.72 -8.32
CA SER A 70 7.71 -8.40 -7.03
C SER A 70 8.97 -9.18 -6.66
N ALA A 71 9.65 -9.79 -7.64
CA ALA A 71 10.92 -10.47 -7.40
C ALA A 71 12.02 -9.51 -6.96
N ALA A 72 12.13 -8.33 -7.57
CA ALA A 72 13.05 -7.29 -7.14
C ALA A 72 12.70 -6.77 -5.72
N MET A 73 11.42 -6.57 -5.43
CA MET A 73 10.97 -6.20 -4.08
C MET A 73 11.30 -7.28 -3.04
N ALA A 74 11.10 -8.56 -3.38
CA ALA A 74 11.40 -9.67 -2.48
C ALA A 74 12.90 -9.76 -2.17
N ASP A 75 13.74 -9.56 -3.18
CA ASP A 75 15.20 -9.49 -3.04
C ASP A 75 15.62 -8.43 -2.01
N MET A 76 15.13 -7.20 -2.16
CA MET A 76 15.37 -6.10 -1.22
C MET A 76 14.85 -6.39 0.19
N ALA A 77 13.72 -7.09 0.32
CA ALA A 77 13.14 -7.42 1.62
C ALA A 77 14.01 -8.41 2.40
N LEU A 78 14.65 -9.37 1.71
CA LEU A 78 15.46 -10.42 2.33
C LEU A 78 16.78 -9.89 2.93
N GLU A 79 17.25 -8.72 2.50
CA GLU A 79 18.42 -8.04 3.10
C GLU A 79 18.21 -7.69 4.59
N TYR A 80 16.96 -7.59 5.05
CA TYR A 80 16.61 -7.20 6.42
C TYR A 80 16.47 -8.38 7.39
N GLY A 81 16.53 -9.60 6.87
CA GLY A 81 16.49 -10.83 7.67
C GLY A 81 15.40 -11.79 7.25
N GLU A 82 15.26 -12.85 8.03
CA GLU A 82 14.34 -13.94 7.73
C GLU A 82 12.87 -13.55 7.88
N ILE A 83 12.05 -14.02 6.95
CA ILE A 83 10.61 -13.82 6.91
C ILE A 83 9.89 -15.17 7.08
N ASP A 84 8.78 -15.15 7.80
CA ASP A 84 7.87 -16.31 7.94
C ASP A 84 6.51 -16.05 7.30
N VAL A 85 6.04 -14.79 7.31
CA VAL A 85 4.74 -14.39 6.77
C VAL A 85 4.88 -13.08 6.00
N VAL A 86 4.29 -13.02 4.81
CA VAL A 86 4.12 -11.79 4.03
C VAL A 86 2.70 -11.26 4.26
N VAL A 87 2.59 -10.02 4.74
CA VAL A 87 1.32 -9.33 4.98
C VAL A 87 1.09 -8.29 3.89
N GLY A 88 0.14 -8.56 3.00
CA GLY A 88 -0.32 -7.59 2.00
C GLY A 88 -1.31 -6.59 2.60
N ILE A 89 -1.05 -5.30 2.41
CA ILE A 89 -2.01 -4.25 2.74
C ILE A 89 -3.13 -4.27 1.67
N ALA A 90 -4.36 -4.42 2.12
CA ALA A 90 -5.50 -4.43 1.22
C ALA A 90 -5.74 -3.02 0.62
N ILE A 91 -6.04 -2.90 -0.66
CA ILE A 91 -6.23 -3.99 -1.65
C ILE A 91 -4.96 -4.18 -2.50
N SER A 92 -4.36 -3.08 -2.94
CA SER A 92 -3.29 -3.05 -3.96
C SER A 92 -1.97 -3.71 -3.53
N GLY A 93 -1.71 -3.82 -2.23
CA GLY A 93 -0.54 -4.54 -1.73
C GLY A 93 -0.66 -6.06 -1.82
N ILE A 94 -1.88 -6.61 -1.93
CA ILE A 94 -2.11 -8.06 -1.93
C ILE A 94 -1.47 -8.77 -3.14
N PRO A 95 -1.65 -8.31 -4.40
CA PRO A 95 -1.00 -8.95 -5.54
C PRO A 95 0.53 -9.03 -5.43
N PHE A 96 1.16 -7.95 -4.97
CA PHE A 96 2.61 -7.92 -4.75
C PHE A 96 3.00 -8.86 -3.61
N ALA A 97 2.29 -8.85 -2.48
CA ALA A 97 2.53 -9.74 -1.35
C ALA A 97 2.48 -11.22 -1.78
N THR A 98 1.48 -11.60 -2.57
CA THR A 98 1.33 -12.96 -3.09
C THR A 98 2.52 -13.38 -3.96
N LEU A 99 2.91 -12.53 -4.92
CA LEU A 99 4.03 -12.82 -5.83
C LEU A 99 5.38 -12.79 -5.12
N MET A 100 5.56 -11.92 -4.12
CA MET A 100 6.76 -11.90 -3.29
C MET A 100 6.87 -13.16 -2.44
N ALA A 101 5.78 -13.64 -1.84
CA ALA A 101 5.78 -14.88 -1.09
C ALA A 101 6.17 -16.08 -1.98
N ASP A 102 5.61 -16.18 -3.18
CA ASP A 102 5.96 -17.20 -4.18
C ASP A 102 7.46 -17.16 -4.53
N GLU A 103 7.99 -15.97 -4.85
CA GLU A 103 9.42 -15.79 -5.14
C GLU A 103 10.31 -16.21 -3.96
N MET A 104 9.94 -15.83 -2.74
CA MET A 104 10.70 -16.19 -1.54
C MET A 104 10.73 -17.69 -1.28
N VAL A 105 9.64 -18.42 -1.55
CA VAL A 105 9.60 -19.88 -1.45
C VAL A 105 10.61 -20.50 -2.41
N LEU A 106 10.67 -20.02 -3.66
CA LEU A 106 11.62 -20.52 -4.67
C LEU A 106 13.07 -20.26 -4.27
N LYS A 107 13.38 -19.05 -3.78
CA LYS A 107 14.75 -18.67 -3.37
C LYS A 107 15.20 -19.39 -2.09
N LEU A 108 14.34 -19.47 -1.08
CA LEU A 108 14.70 -19.96 0.25
C LEU A 108 14.46 -21.46 0.43
N LYS A 109 13.73 -22.10 -0.49
CA LYS A 109 13.26 -23.50 -0.35
C LYS A 109 12.56 -23.76 0.98
N LYS A 110 11.84 -22.75 1.48
CA LYS A 110 11.11 -22.72 2.75
C LYS A 110 9.72 -22.18 2.49
N ASP A 111 8.72 -22.76 3.15
CA ASP A 111 7.35 -22.25 3.08
C ASP A 111 7.24 -20.84 3.69
N ILE A 112 6.53 -19.96 2.99
CA ILE A 112 6.29 -18.56 3.39
C ILE A 112 4.79 -18.33 3.31
N SER A 113 4.17 -18.06 4.46
CA SER A 113 2.72 -17.90 4.50
C SER A 113 2.29 -16.49 4.06
N LEU A 114 1.07 -16.38 3.54
CA LEU A 114 0.44 -15.10 3.19
C LEU A 114 -0.61 -14.71 4.23
N ALA A 115 -0.65 -13.43 4.58
CA ALA A 115 -1.70 -12.81 5.37
C ALA A 115 -2.13 -11.47 4.74
N VAL A 116 -3.32 -11.00 5.11
CA VAL A 116 -3.89 -9.75 4.58
C VAL A 116 -4.25 -8.82 5.72
N PHE A 117 -3.88 -7.55 5.61
CA PHE A 117 -4.29 -6.49 6.52
C PHE A 117 -5.34 -5.60 5.85
N HIS A 118 -6.48 -5.38 6.52
CA HIS A 118 -7.49 -4.43 6.10
C HIS A 118 -7.33 -3.10 6.85
N PRO A 119 -7.00 -2.00 6.17
CA PRO A 119 -6.88 -0.68 6.77
C PRO A 119 -8.18 -0.16 7.40
N ILE A 120 -8.07 0.74 8.39
CA ILE A 120 -9.24 1.37 9.05
C ILE A 120 -10.15 2.06 8.03
N LYS A 121 -9.55 2.73 7.04
CA LYS A 121 -10.27 3.49 6.01
C LYS A 121 -11.25 2.67 5.16
N HIS A 122 -11.14 1.33 5.17
CA HIS A 122 -12.06 0.44 4.46
C HIS A 122 -13.16 -0.15 5.35
N ARG A 123 -13.22 0.23 6.63
CA ARG A 123 -14.21 -0.28 7.60
C ARG A 123 -15.23 0.80 7.95
N LYS A 124 -16.51 0.40 8.00
CA LYS A 124 -17.63 1.24 8.42
C LYS A 124 -17.82 1.15 9.93
N GLY A 125 -17.71 2.27 10.65
CA GLY A 125 -17.98 2.36 12.09
C GLY A 125 -17.09 3.38 12.81
N LYS A 126 -17.63 4.11 13.80
CA LYS A 126 -16.94 5.18 14.52
C LYS A 126 -15.70 4.70 15.33
N ASN A 127 -15.58 3.39 15.60
CA ASN A 127 -14.49 2.76 16.36
C ASN A 127 -13.77 1.64 15.57
N ALA A 128 -13.79 1.69 14.24
CA ALA A 128 -13.17 0.63 13.44
C ALA A 128 -11.64 0.65 13.57
N GLU A 129 -11.05 -0.48 13.97
CA GLU A 129 -9.61 -0.71 13.92
C GLU A 129 -9.23 -1.48 12.65
N GLY A 130 -8.00 -1.27 12.18
CA GLY A 130 -7.43 -2.09 11.12
C GLY A 130 -7.23 -3.51 11.64
N ALA A 131 -7.32 -4.52 10.77
CA ALA A 131 -7.21 -5.89 11.24
C ALA A 131 -6.56 -6.82 10.22
N ILE A 132 -5.88 -7.83 10.76
CA ILE A 132 -5.45 -8.99 10.00
C ILE A 132 -6.69 -9.86 9.70
N SER A 133 -6.83 -10.28 8.45
CA SER A 133 -7.90 -11.18 8.02
C SER A 133 -7.77 -12.55 8.69
N SER A 134 -8.88 -13.08 9.20
CA SER A 134 -8.95 -14.41 9.82
C SER A 134 -8.93 -15.56 8.81
N ASN A 135 -9.06 -15.26 7.51
CA ASN A 135 -9.16 -16.26 6.45
C ASN A 135 -7.80 -16.73 5.93
N PHE A 136 -6.73 -16.03 6.32
CA PHE A 136 -5.36 -16.29 5.88
C PHE A 136 -4.47 -16.67 7.08
N ALA A 137 -3.15 -16.73 6.87
CA ALA A 137 -2.22 -17.20 7.88
C ALA A 137 -2.23 -16.33 9.16
N LYS A 138 -1.98 -17.00 10.29
CA LYS A 138 -1.81 -16.32 11.59
C LYS A 138 -0.42 -15.69 11.66
N VAL A 139 -0.34 -14.51 12.29
CA VAL A 139 0.88 -13.71 12.39
C VAL A 139 1.58 -13.79 13.77
N LYS A 140 0.91 -14.38 14.77
CA LYS A 140 1.42 -14.45 16.15
C LYS A 140 2.76 -15.17 16.21
N ASN A 141 3.75 -14.56 16.85
CA ASN A 141 5.12 -15.05 16.99
C ASN A 141 5.84 -15.31 15.65
N LYS A 142 5.43 -14.64 14.57
CA LYS A 142 6.06 -14.75 13.25
C LYS A 142 6.83 -13.49 12.90
N ARG A 143 7.89 -13.66 12.10
CA ARG A 143 8.60 -12.55 11.45
C ARG A 143 7.84 -12.14 10.19
N VAL A 144 7.43 -10.88 10.16
CA VAL A 144 6.47 -10.38 9.18
C VAL A 144 7.11 -9.36 8.26
N LEU A 145 7.00 -9.62 6.96
CA LEU A 145 7.19 -8.63 5.91
C LEU A 145 5.86 -7.93 5.65
N ILE A 146 5.82 -6.60 5.66
CA ILE A 146 4.63 -5.82 5.29
C ILE A 146 4.81 -5.31 3.86
N VAL A 147 3.82 -5.51 3.00
CA VAL A 147 3.87 -5.14 1.58
C VAL A 147 2.71 -4.23 1.20
N ASP A 148 3.03 -3.11 0.54
CA ASP A 148 2.06 -2.19 -0.06
C ASP A 148 2.56 -1.71 -1.43
N ASP A 149 1.68 -1.14 -2.25
CA ASP A 149 2.08 -0.60 -3.55
C ASP A 149 2.80 0.76 -3.37
N VAL A 150 2.24 1.65 -2.56
CA VAL A 150 2.73 3.02 -2.36
C VAL A 150 2.74 3.42 -0.91
N ILE A 151 3.84 4.03 -0.47
CA ILE A 151 3.87 4.78 0.78
C ILE A 151 3.85 6.29 0.51
N THR A 152 2.94 6.97 1.21
CA THR A 152 2.85 8.45 1.26
C THR A 152 3.17 8.95 2.65
N SER A 153 2.19 9.02 3.56
CA SER A 153 2.41 9.47 4.93
C SER A 153 2.85 8.36 5.88
N GLY A 154 2.82 7.10 5.43
CA GLY A 154 3.07 5.93 6.26
C GLY A 154 1.93 5.60 7.24
N LYS A 155 0.80 6.33 7.24
CA LYS A 155 -0.29 6.12 8.20
C LYS A 155 -0.85 4.69 8.16
N THR A 156 -1.10 4.14 6.98
CA THR A 156 -1.63 2.77 6.84
C THR A 156 -0.63 1.72 7.33
N ILE A 157 0.65 1.90 6.99
CA ILE A 157 1.73 1.04 7.51
C ILE A 157 1.83 1.13 9.03
N LYS A 158 1.71 2.34 9.59
CA LYS A 158 1.72 2.56 11.04
C LYS A 158 0.58 1.81 11.73
N GLU A 159 -0.62 1.85 11.16
CA GLU A 159 -1.76 1.06 11.65
C GLU A 159 -1.45 -0.44 11.62
N ALA A 160 -0.91 -0.95 10.51
CA ALA A 160 -0.53 -2.36 10.37
C ALA A 160 0.53 -2.79 11.40
N VAL A 161 1.60 -2.00 11.57
CA VAL A 161 2.67 -2.27 12.54
C VAL A 161 2.13 -2.37 13.96
N LYS A 162 1.21 -1.47 14.36
CA LYS A 162 0.58 -1.51 15.69
C LYS A 162 -0.23 -2.79 15.92
N VAL A 163 -1.06 -3.17 14.95
CA VAL A 163 -1.88 -4.38 15.03
C VAL A 163 -1.01 -5.64 15.09
N LEU A 164 0.02 -5.71 14.24
CA LEU A 164 0.96 -6.83 14.21
C LEU A 164 1.71 -6.98 15.54
N LYS A 165 2.28 -5.89 16.08
CA LYS A 165 2.95 -5.90 17.38
C LYS A 165 1.97 -6.28 18.52
N GLY A 166 0.74 -5.79 18.48
CA GLY A 166 -0.32 -6.17 19.44
C GLY A 166 -0.64 -7.67 19.42
N GLN A 167 -0.49 -8.32 18.25
CA GLN A 167 -0.63 -9.77 18.10
C GLN A 167 0.66 -10.56 18.37
N LYS A 168 1.69 -9.92 18.93
CA LYS A 168 3.03 -10.51 19.18
C LYS A 168 3.74 -10.97 17.90
N ALA A 169 3.41 -10.40 16.75
CA ALA A 169 4.20 -10.55 15.54
C ALA A 169 5.42 -9.63 15.59
N THR A 170 6.46 -9.96 14.82
CA THR A 170 7.68 -9.16 14.69
C THR A 170 7.77 -8.60 13.28
N PRO A 171 7.34 -7.35 13.03
CA PRO A 171 7.56 -6.71 11.73
C PRO A 171 9.07 -6.52 11.48
N VAL A 172 9.58 -7.15 10.43
CA VAL A 172 11.01 -7.10 10.05
C VAL A 172 11.28 -5.90 9.15
N VAL A 173 10.49 -5.75 8.09
CA VAL A 173 10.62 -4.67 7.11
C VAL A 173 9.28 -4.38 6.44
N VAL A 174 9.11 -3.14 6.02
CA VAL A 174 8.04 -2.69 5.12
C VAL A 174 8.66 -2.54 3.73
N THR A 175 8.11 -3.24 2.74
CA THR A 175 8.55 -3.14 1.35
C THR A 175 7.44 -2.57 0.51
N VAL A 176 7.74 -1.51 -0.23
CA VAL A 176 6.78 -0.88 -1.15
C VAL A 176 7.37 -0.70 -2.53
N LEU A 177 6.52 -0.60 -3.55
CA LEU A 177 6.99 -0.32 -4.90
C LEU A 177 7.41 1.15 -5.02
N ILE A 178 6.57 2.08 -4.55
CA ILE A 178 6.82 3.53 -4.68
C ILE A 178 6.78 4.24 -3.32
N ASP A 179 7.84 4.97 -3.01
CA ASP A 179 7.90 5.90 -1.88
C ASP A 179 7.83 7.35 -2.34
N LYS A 180 6.71 8.03 -2.03
CA LYS A 180 6.47 9.42 -2.42
C LYS A 180 7.11 10.45 -1.49
N LYS A 181 7.64 10.03 -0.31
CA LYS A 181 8.14 10.97 0.72
C LYS A 181 9.53 10.64 1.27
N GLY A 182 10.16 9.55 0.86
CA GLY A 182 11.48 9.17 1.33
C GLY A 182 11.48 8.63 2.76
N ILE A 183 10.42 7.94 3.18
CA ILE A 183 10.28 7.40 4.54
C ILE A 183 11.28 6.25 4.74
N SER A 184 12.15 6.37 5.73
CA SER A 184 13.15 5.33 6.06
C SER A 184 12.67 4.35 7.12
N LYS A 185 11.77 4.77 8.02
CA LYS A 185 11.22 3.95 9.10
C LYS A 185 9.79 4.34 9.46
N VAL A 186 8.98 3.37 9.89
CA VAL A 186 7.65 3.58 10.48
C VAL A 186 7.55 2.81 11.79
N ASP A 187 7.32 3.51 12.90
CA ASP A 187 7.20 2.93 14.25
C ASP A 187 8.33 1.92 14.59
N GLY A 188 9.56 2.29 14.19
CA GLY A 188 10.80 1.52 14.41
C GLY A 188 11.10 0.45 13.36
N VAL A 189 10.17 0.18 12.44
CA VAL A 189 10.34 -0.82 11.37
C VAL A 189 10.96 -0.15 10.14
N PRO A 190 12.04 -0.69 9.54
CA PRO A 190 12.62 -0.14 8.32
C PRO A 190 11.65 -0.18 7.15
N VAL A 191 11.75 0.83 6.29
CA VAL A 191 11.02 0.90 5.02
C VAL A 191 12.02 0.85 3.87
N THR A 192 11.80 -0.08 2.95
CA THR A 192 12.52 -0.18 1.69
C THR A 192 11.58 -0.01 0.51
N SER A 193 12.06 0.61 -0.56
CA SER A 193 11.23 0.97 -1.72
C SER A 193 11.99 0.77 -3.02
N LEU A 194 11.40 0.11 -4.01
CA LEU A 194 12.05 -0.07 -5.31
C LEU A 194 12.23 1.27 -6.06
N ILE A 195 11.24 2.17 -5.96
CA ILE A 195 11.26 3.50 -6.57
C ILE A 195 11.05 4.54 -5.48
N LYS A 196 11.98 5.49 -5.35
CA LYS A 196 11.86 6.64 -4.44
C LYS A 196 11.69 7.92 -5.23
N VAL A 197 10.60 8.63 -4.98
CA VAL A 197 10.34 9.94 -5.57
C VAL A 197 10.88 10.99 -4.61
N LYS A 198 11.89 11.73 -5.06
CA LYS A 198 12.35 12.95 -4.40
C LYS A 198 11.97 14.15 -5.24
N ARG A 199 11.45 15.18 -4.60
CA ARG A 199 11.35 16.51 -5.20
C ARG A 199 12.68 17.22 -4.99
N LEU A 200 13.19 17.83 -6.04
CA LEU A 200 14.25 18.83 -5.95
C LEU A 200 13.52 20.18 -5.97
N GLY A 201 13.42 20.84 -4.81
CA GLY A 201 12.64 22.06 -4.61
C GLY A 201 12.21 22.23 -3.17
#